data_AF-A0A517ZY06-F1
#
_entry.id   AF-A0A517ZY06-F1
#
_cell.length_a   1.000
_cell.length_b   1.000
_cell.length_c   1.000
_cell.angle_alpha   90.00
_cell.angle_beta   90.00
_cell.angle_gamma   90.00
#
_symmetry.space_group_name_H-M   'P 1'
#
loop_
_entity.id
_entity.type
_entity.pdbx_description
1 polymer ?
#
loop_
_entity_poly.entity_id
_entity_poly.type
_entity_poly.pdbx_seq_one_letter_code
_entity_poly.pdbx_strand_id
1 'polypeptide(L)'
;MTAFGITTWAVNRVGWAFGYSDYSNPYYSDGGDYGGYDYSEPIVMAPMEETLAADPSDTAPPAEVTPEQLSNFDEARQQFFTGDYEAALASTNAALQELPNDAVIHEFRALILFAMGKYQDSAATLYPVLSVGPGFDWTTLIGLYPDVSTYTEQLRKLEEFRNKNPQDAAARFLLAYHYTTAGHNDPAIAQLKKLLEINPNDQLAKQLLLGLDPNAEVPNPAKQVEPPQPEATIKASDLYGTWTAKRGNGKFEMSLQEDGKFSWKFDEQGKASQVTGVWSVDENGILALEMNDEGVMLAQVILKAGQLDFYMLGDDKGSDPLHFSKG
;
A
#
# COMPACT_ATOMS: atom_id res chain seq x y z
N MET A 1 20.03 16.37 13.03
CA MET A 1 19.12 16.45 11.88
C MET A 1 19.42 15.29 10.96
N THR A 2 18.84 14.14 11.24
CA THR A 2 18.70 13.05 10.27
C THR A 2 17.60 13.47 9.31
N ALA A 3 17.92 13.62 8.02
CA ALA A 3 16.91 13.82 7.00
C ALA A 3 16.18 12.48 6.83
N PHE A 4 14.92 12.41 7.28
CA PHE A 4 14.08 11.24 7.10
C PHE A 4 13.65 11.17 5.62
N GLY A 5 14.15 10.19 4.89
CA GLY A 5 13.73 9.92 3.51
C GLY A 5 12.45 9.09 3.53
N ILE A 6 11.28 9.74 3.45
CA ILE A 6 9.99 9.05 3.38
C ILE A 6 9.70 8.76 1.90
N THR A 7 9.45 7.49 1.57
CA THR A 7 8.98 7.11 0.22
C THR A 7 7.47 7.32 0.12
N THR A 8 6.95 7.63 -1.07
CA THR A 8 5.51 7.84 -1.29
C THR A 8 4.67 6.63 -0.88
N TRP A 9 5.18 5.41 -1.05
CA TRP A 9 4.53 4.16 -0.63
C TRP A 9 4.33 4.10 0.90
N ALA A 10 5.32 4.56 1.68
CA ALA A 10 5.21 4.59 3.13
C ALA A 10 4.08 5.54 3.58
N VAL A 11 3.94 6.72 2.96
CA VAL A 11 2.87 7.69 3.29
C VAL A 11 1.48 7.10 3.04
N ASN A 12 1.30 6.45 1.89
CA ASN A 12 0.03 5.83 1.52
C ASN A 12 -0.38 4.68 2.45
N ARG A 13 0.55 3.74 2.69
CA ARG A 13 0.34 2.60 3.59
C ARG A 13 -0.10 3.09 4.97
N VAL A 14 0.58 4.11 5.49
CA VAL A 14 0.28 4.76 6.77
C VAL A 14 -1.09 5.46 6.72
N GLY A 15 -1.41 6.18 5.65
CA GLY A 15 -2.72 6.81 5.46
C GLY A 15 -3.89 5.84 5.60
N TRP A 16 -3.84 4.68 4.94
CA TRP A 16 -4.91 3.68 4.99
C TRP A 16 -4.89 2.83 6.26
N ALA A 17 -3.72 2.30 6.63
CA ALA A 17 -3.56 1.42 7.80
C ALA A 17 -3.98 2.11 9.11
N PHE A 18 -3.94 3.44 9.13
CA PHE A 18 -4.31 4.25 10.29
C PHE A 18 -5.56 5.10 10.05
N GLY A 19 -6.43 4.72 9.11
CA GLY A 19 -7.79 5.29 8.96
C GLY A 19 -7.84 6.77 8.59
N TYR A 20 -6.77 7.31 7.99
CA TYR A 20 -6.66 8.72 7.60
C TYR A 20 -7.04 8.97 6.14
N SER A 21 -6.94 7.94 5.29
CA SER A 21 -7.36 7.99 3.89
C SER A 21 -8.25 6.80 3.57
N ASP A 22 -9.23 7.03 2.69
CA ASP A 22 -10.00 5.94 2.10
C ASP A 22 -9.14 5.23 1.04
N TYR A 23 -9.04 3.91 1.15
CA TYR A 23 -8.52 3.07 0.08
C TYR A 23 -9.62 2.83 -0.96
N SER A 24 -9.25 2.80 -2.23
CA SER A 24 -10.16 2.43 -3.30
C SER A 24 -9.38 1.80 -4.43
N ASN A 25 -9.84 0.62 -4.85
CA ASN A 25 -9.35 -0.08 -6.02
C ASN A 25 -10.33 0.12 -7.19
N PRO A 26 -10.01 0.98 -8.17
CA PRO A 26 -10.92 1.27 -9.28
C PRO A 26 -11.09 0.09 -10.25
N TYR A 27 -10.29 -0.96 -10.11
CA TYR A 27 -10.34 -2.17 -10.93
C TYR A 27 -11.11 -3.31 -10.26
N TYR A 28 -11.37 -3.22 -8.95
CA TYR A 28 -12.20 -4.19 -8.24
C TYR A 28 -13.67 -4.07 -8.65
N SER A 29 -14.34 -5.22 -8.72
CA SER A 29 -15.77 -5.33 -9.00
C SER A 29 -16.36 -6.57 -8.32
N ASP A 30 -17.54 -6.45 -7.71
CA ASP A 30 -18.20 -7.52 -6.90
C ASP A 30 -18.47 -8.83 -7.65
N GLY A 31 -18.28 -8.87 -8.97
CA GLY A 31 -18.47 -10.05 -9.83
C GLY A 31 -17.17 -10.70 -10.33
N GLY A 32 -16.00 -10.21 -9.92
CA GLY A 32 -14.71 -10.76 -10.36
C GLY A 32 -14.33 -12.07 -9.65
N ASP A 33 -13.56 -12.93 -10.33
CA ASP A 33 -13.03 -14.15 -9.74
C ASP A 33 -11.70 -13.86 -9.01
N TYR A 34 -11.81 -13.44 -7.77
CA TYR A 34 -10.66 -13.12 -6.92
C TYR A 34 -10.20 -14.30 -6.06
N GLY A 35 -10.67 -15.53 -6.30
CA GLY A 35 -10.27 -16.68 -5.48
C GLY A 35 -10.64 -16.55 -3.99
N GLY A 36 -11.67 -15.76 -3.67
CA GLY A 36 -12.11 -15.48 -2.30
C GLY A 36 -11.43 -14.27 -1.62
N TYR A 37 -10.50 -13.61 -2.30
CA TYR A 37 -9.83 -12.41 -1.78
C TYR A 37 -10.63 -11.13 -2.08
N ASP A 38 -10.64 -10.21 -1.13
CA ASP A 38 -11.31 -8.91 -1.26
C ASP A 38 -10.28 -7.81 -1.55
N TYR A 39 -10.07 -7.49 -2.83
CA TYR A 39 -9.18 -6.40 -3.25
C TYR A 39 -9.85 -5.03 -3.24
N SER A 40 -11.09 -4.91 -2.72
CA SER A 40 -11.66 -3.61 -2.38
C SER A 40 -10.99 -2.98 -1.16
N GLU A 41 -10.23 -3.78 -0.41
CA GLU A 41 -9.39 -3.39 0.72
C GLU A 41 -7.90 -3.48 0.34
N PRO A 42 -7.00 -2.74 1.02
CA PRO A 42 -5.56 -2.83 0.78
C PRO A 42 -5.01 -4.17 1.29
N ILE A 43 -3.96 -4.69 0.65
CA ILE A 43 -3.16 -5.78 1.22
C ILE A 43 -2.40 -5.20 2.42
N VAL A 44 -2.86 -5.49 3.62
CA VAL A 44 -2.15 -5.14 4.85
C VAL A 44 -1.01 -6.13 4.98
N MET A 45 0.15 -5.80 4.39
CA MET A 45 1.38 -6.55 4.66
C MET A 45 1.52 -6.63 6.18
N ALA A 46 1.48 -7.85 6.72
CA ALA A 46 2.02 -8.06 8.05
C ALA A 46 3.45 -7.48 8.02
N PRO A 47 3.90 -6.76 9.06
CA PRO A 47 5.30 -6.34 9.13
C PRO A 47 6.16 -7.54 8.75
N MET A 48 7.16 -7.33 7.87
CA MET A 48 8.17 -8.35 7.56
C MET A 48 8.49 -9.07 8.87
N GLU A 49 8.50 -10.40 8.84
CA GLU A 49 8.76 -11.24 10.00
C GLU A 49 10.10 -10.89 10.65
N GLU A 50 10.06 -9.88 11.51
CA GLU A 50 10.91 -9.55 12.63
C GLU A 50 10.17 -8.39 13.34
N THR A 51 9.47 -8.73 14.43
CA THR A 51 8.83 -7.83 15.39
C THR A 51 7.35 -7.43 15.17
N LEU A 52 6.48 -8.43 14.98
CA LEU A 52 5.27 -8.42 15.83
C LEU A 52 5.74 -8.72 17.25
N ALA A 53 5.90 -7.67 18.06
CA ALA A 53 5.93 -7.86 19.50
C ALA A 53 4.59 -8.51 19.87
N ALA A 54 4.65 -9.83 20.06
CA ALA A 54 3.67 -10.58 20.80
C ALA A 54 3.28 -9.78 22.05
N ASP A 55 2.01 -9.91 22.44
CA ASP A 55 1.63 -9.67 23.83
C ASP A 55 2.75 -10.26 24.72
N PRO A 56 3.38 -9.48 25.63
CA PRO A 56 4.46 -9.98 26.46
C PRO A 56 4.04 -11.14 27.38
N SER A 57 2.76 -11.52 27.37
CA SER A 57 2.22 -12.73 28.01
C SER A 57 1.97 -13.92 27.05
N ASP A 58 2.06 -13.73 25.73
CA ASP A 58 1.90 -14.79 24.75
C ASP A 58 3.25 -15.47 24.45
N THR A 59 3.46 -16.62 25.08
CA THR A 59 4.66 -17.45 24.92
C THR A 59 4.53 -18.46 23.78
N ALA A 60 3.51 -18.34 22.92
CA ALA A 60 3.40 -19.21 21.76
C ALA A 60 4.55 -18.90 20.78
N PRO A 61 5.40 -19.89 20.43
CA PRO A 61 6.40 -19.69 19.39
C PRO A 61 5.69 -19.31 18.07
N PRO A 62 6.31 -18.47 17.22
CA PRO A 62 5.82 -18.24 15.86
C PRO A 62 5.51 -19.57 15.18
N ALA A 63 4.40 -19.64 14.44
CA ALA A 63 4.11 -20.81 13.64
C ALA A 63 5.30 -21.05 12.70
N GLU A 64 6.00 -22.17 12.85
CA GLU A 64 7.11 -22.53 11.97
C GLU A 64 6.59 -22.61 10.53
N VAL A 65 7.26 -21.93 9.60
CA VAL A 65 6.98 -22.09 8.17
C VAL A 65 7.27 -23.54 7.81
N THR A 66 6.23 -24.32 7.55
CA THR A 66 6.38 -25.75 7.26
C THR A 66 7.00 -25.91 5.87
N PRO A 67 7.77 -26.98 5.62
CA PRO A 67 8.26 -27.31 4.27
C PRO A 67 7.13 -27.44 3.22
N GLU A 68 5.89 -27.67 3.66
CA GLU A 68 4.69 -27.71 2.81
C GLU A 68 4.24 -26.30 2.36
N GLN A 69 4.45 -25.26 3.17
CA GLN A 69 4.09 -23.88 2.83
C GLN A 69 4.97 -23.29 1.71
N LEU A 70 6.26 -23.63 1.68
CA LEU A 70 7.15 -23.31 0.54
C LEU A 70 6.79 -24.13 -0.71
N SER A 71 6.20 -25.32 -0.53
CA SER A 71 5.89 -26.25 -1.62
C SER A 71 4.83 -25.72 -2.59
N ASN A 72 3.76 -25.07 -2.10
CA ASN A 72 2.66 -24.63 -2.97
C ASN A 72 3.07 -23.45 -3.87
N PHE A 73 3.83 -22.48 -3.34
CA PHE A 73 4.30 -21.36 -4.14
C PHE A 73 5.41 -21.78 -5.12
N ASP A 74 6.29 -22.70 -4.72
CA ASP A 74 7.27 -23.30 -5.62
C ASP A 74 6.61 -24.07 -6.77
N GLU A 75 5.59 -24.87 -6.46
CA GLU A 75 4.79 -25.58 -7.45
C GLU A 75 4.09 -24.61 -8.41
N ALA A 76 3.48 -23.55 -7.89
CA ALA A 76 2.82 -22.53 -8.71
C ALA A 76 3.81 -21.85 -9.69
N ARG A 77 5.03 -21.54 -9.23
CA ARG A 77 6.09 -21.00 -10.08
C ARG A 77 6.51 -21.98 -11.17
N GLN A 78 6.64 -23.28 -10.86
CA GLN A 78 6.95 -24.30 -11.84
C GLN A 78 5.84 -24.45 -12.88
N GLN A 79 4.58 -24.52 -12.44
CA GLN A 79 3.41 -24.62 -13.33
C GLN A 79 3.34 -23.43 -14.28
N PHE A 80 3.49 -22.21 -13.75
CA PHE A 80 3.57 -20.98 -14.55
C PHE A 80 4.71 -21.02 -15.58
N PHE A 81 5.91 -21.42 -15.15
CA PHE A 81 7.08 -21.53 -16.01
C PHE A 81 6.86 -22.50 -17.18
N THR A 82 6.10 -23.58 -16.95
CA THR A 82 5.72 -24.55 -17.99
C THR A 82 4.48 -24.16 -18.80
N GLY A 83 3.85 -23.03 -18.49
CA GLY A 83 2.69 -22.50 -19.19
C GLY A 83 1.33 -23.04 -18.72
N ASP A 84 1.29 -23.81 -17.62
CA ASP A 84 0.04 -24.28 -17.02
C ASP A 84 -0.53 -23.23 -16.06
N TYR A 85 -1.09 -22.16 -16.63
CA TYR A 85 -1.55 -21.00 -15.87
C TYR A 85 -2.77 -21.28 -14.98
N GLU A 86 -3.64 -22.21 -15.35
CA GLU A 86 -4.79 -22.60 -14.52
C GLU A 86 -4.32 -23.36 -13.27
N ALA A 87 -3.39 -24.31 -13.43
CA ALA A 87 -2.78 -24.98 -12.28
C ALA A 87 -2.01 -23.99 -11.40
N ALA A 88 -1.20 -23.11 -12.03
CA ALA A 88 -0.45 -22.08 -11.31
C ALA A 88 -1.36 -21.19 -10.47
N LEU A 89 -2.52 -20.78 -11.01
CA LEU A 89 -3.49 -19.97 -10.29
C LEU A 89 -4.07 -20.73 -9.10
N ALA A 90 -4.37 -22.03 -9.25
CA ALA A 90 -4.86 -22.87 -8.17
C ALA A 90 -3.82 -23.03 -7.04
N SER A 91 -2.57 -23.37 -7.35
CA SER A 91 -1.50 -23.50 -6.35
C SER A 91 -1.15 -22.15 -5.71
N THR A 92 -1.22 -21.04 -6.46
CA THR A 92 -1.06 -19.68 -5.91
C THR A 92 -2.19 -19.32 -4.94
N ASN A 93 -3.45 -19.65 -5.28
CA ASN A 93 -4.57 -19.43 -4.38
C ASN A 93 -4.43 -20.27 -3.10
N ALA A 94 -3.89 -21.50 -3.19
CA ALA A 94 -3.59 -22.32 -2.02
C ALA A 94 -2.46 -21.73 -1.16
N ALA A 95 -1.41 -21.17 -1.77
CA ALA A 95 -0.35 -20.47 -1.04
C ALA A 95 -0.89 -19.24 -0.30
N LEU A 96 -1.80 -18.47 -0.92
CA LEU A 96 -2.45 -17.31 -0.29
C LEU A 96 -3.46 -17.69 0.82
N GLN A 97 -3.95 -18.93 0.88
CA GLN A 97 -4.74 -19.37 2.04
C GLN A 97 -3.89 -19.44 3.32
N GLU A 98 -2.60 -19.73 3.16
CA GLU A 98 -1.63 -19.80 4.26
C GLU A 98 -1.01 -18.43 4.55
N LEU A 99 -0.70 -17.66 3.50
CA LEU A 99 -0.07 -16.34 3.56
C LEU A 99 -0.96 -15.27 2.89
N PRO A 100 -2.13 -14.94 3.48
CA PRO A 100 -3.16 -14.12 2.84
C PRO A 100 -2.78 -12.65 2.63
N ASN A 101 -1.67 -12.21 3.22
CA ASN A 101 -1.20 -10.82 3.17
C ASN A 101 0.16 -10.68 2.46
N ASP A 102 0.66 -11.76 1.83
CA ASP A 102 1.95 -11.72 1.13
C ASP A 102 1.80 -11.01 -0.22
N ALA A 103 2.35 -9.80 -0.31
CA ALA A 103 2.28 -8.97 -1.51
C ALA A 103 2.99 -9.61 -2.72
N VAL A 104 4.04 -10.40 -2.52
CA VAL A 104 4.78 -11.08 -3.60
C VAL A 104 3.91 -12.18 -4.21
N ILE A 105 3.20 -12.95 -3.39
CA ILE A 105 2.29 -13.99 -3.87
C ILE A 105 1.08 -13.37 -4.60
N HIS A 106 0.55 -12.24 -4.10
CA HIS A 106 -0.49 -11.49 -4.82
C HIS A 106 0.01 -10.90 -6.14
N GLU A 107 1.24 -10.38 -6.20
CA GLU A 107 1.83 -9.90 -7.44
C GLU A 107 2.01 -11.03 -8.47
N PHE A 108 2.48 -12.19 -8.00
CA PHE A 108 2.57 -13.39 -8.84
C PHE A 108 1.19 -13.83 -9.35
N ARG A 109 0.16 -13.79 -8.50
CA ARG A 109 -1.23 -14.06 -8.92
C ARG A 109 -1.68 -13.09 -10.02
N ALA A 110 -1.37 -11.81 -9.90
CA ALA A 110 -1.68 -10.83 -10.93
C ALA A 110 -0.96 -11.14 -12.26
N LEU A 111 0.30 -11.60 -12.20
CA LEU A 111 1.07 -12.02 -13.38
C LEU A 111 0.46 -13.25 -14.07
N ILE A 112 -0.03 -14.24 -13.31
CA ILE A 112 -0.76 -15.39 -13.86
C ILE A 112 -2.01 -14.93 -14.59
N LEU A 113 -2.82 -14.07 -13.97
CA LEU A 113 -4.04 -13.53 -14.59
C LEU A 113 -3.73 -12.72 -15.87
N PHE A 114 -2.63 -11.96 -15.88
CA PHE A 114 -2.12 -11.29 -17.07
C PHE A 114 -1.78 -12.31 -18.19
N ALA A 115 -1.05 -13.37 -17.87
CA ALA A 115 -0.68 -14.42 -18.83
C ALA A 115 -1.90 -15.14 -19.42
N MET A 116 -2.98 -15.25 -18.64
CA MET A 116 -4.28 -15.80 -19.07
C MET A 116 -5.14 -14.82 -19.88
N GLY A 117 -4.73 -13.54 -20.00
CA GLY A 117 -5.52 -12.49 -20.64
C GLY A 117 -6.68 -11.96 -19.80
N LYS A 118 -6.75 -12.30 -18.52
CA LYS A 118 -7.75 -11.81 -17.54
C LYS A 118 -7.31 -10.44 -17.00
N TYR A 119 -7.26 -9.44 -17.89
CA TYR A 119 -6.64 -8.14 -17.59
C TYR A 119 -7.34 -7.34 -16.49
N GLN A 120 -8.68 -7.39 -16.41
CA GLN A 120 -9.43 -6.72 -15.34
C GLN A 120 -9.05 -7.30 -13.97
N ASP A 121 -9.10 -8.63 -13.82
CA ASP A 121 -8.78 -9.33 -12.57
C ASP A 121 -7.31 -9.15 -12.19
N SER A 122 -6.41 -9.15 -13.20
CA SER A 122 -4.98 -8.88 -13.01
C SER A 122 -4.75 -7.47 -12.47
N ALA A 123 -5.39 -6.44 -13.06
CA ALA A 123 -5.29 -5.06 -12.56
C ALA A 123 -5.86 -4.93 -11.14
N ALA A 124 -7.02 -5.54 -10.87
CA ALA A 124 -7.63 -5.54 -9.53
C ALA A 124 -6.72 -6.19 -8.49
N THR A 125 -5.99 -7.24 -8.85
CA THR A 125 -5.06 -7.95 -7.97
C THR A 125 -3.75 -7.18 -7.76
N LEU A 126 -3.22 -6.56 -8.82
CA LEU A 126 -1.95 -5.84 -8.79
C LEU A 126 -2.04 -4.48 -8.09
N TYR A 127 -3.18 -3.81 -8.20
CA TYR A 127 -3.39 -2.47 -7.64
C TYR A 127 -3.06 -2.38 -6.13
N PRO A 128 -3.57 -3.24 -5.23
CA PRO A 128 -3.21 -3.20 -3.82
C PRO A 128 -1.72 -3.48 -3.57
N VAL A 129 -1.07 -4.34 -4.36
CA VAL A 129 0.38 -4.61 -4.24
C VAL A 129 1.17 -3.33 -4.45
N LEU A 130 0.94 -2.65 -5.58
CA LEU A 130 1.64 -1.42 -5.94
C LEU A 130 1.26 -0.22 -5.07
N SER A 131 0.15 -0.33 -4.33
CA SER A 131 -0.26 0.67 -3.34
C SER A 131 0.64 0.65 -2.10
N VAL A 132 1.21 -0.51 -1.74
CA VAL A 132 1.96 -0.69 -0.48
C VAL A 132 3.45 -0.93 -0.66
N GLY A 133 3.93 -1.20 -1.87
CA GLY A 133 5.35 -1.40 -2.12
C GLY A 133 5.74 -1.33 -3.61
N PRO A 134 7.04 -1.33 -3.89
CA PRO A 134 7.51 -1.53 -5.26
C PRO A 134 7.12 -2.94 -5.72
N GLY A 135 6.63 -3.06 -6.95
CA GLY A 135 6.45 -4.37 -7.58
C GLY A 135 7.77 -4.99 -8.04
N PHE A 136 7.69 -6.12 -8.72
CA PHE A 136 8.82 -6.82 -9.31
C PHE A 136 9.67 -5.91 -10.21
N ASP A 137 10.98 -6.03 -10.05
CA ASP A 137 11.95 -5.55 -11.04
C ASP A 137 11.99 -6.49 -12.26
N TRP A 138 12.63 -6.02 -13.34
CA TRP A 138 12.76 -6.79 -14.58
C TRP A 138 13.37 -8.18 -14.39
N THR A 139 14.41 -8.29 -13.57
CA THR A 139 15.15 -9.54 -13.32
C THR A 139 14.24 -10.56 -12.63
N THR A 140 13.51 -10.10 -11.62
CA THR A 140 12.53 -10.93 -10.89
C THR A 140 11.41 -11.39 -11.82
N LEU A 141 10.77 -10.46 -12.54
CA LEU A 141 9.67 -10.78 -13.45
C LEU A 141 10.11 -11.76 -14.53
N ILE A 142 11.21 -11.48 -15.24
CA ILE A 142 11.64 -12.29 -16.37
C ILE A 142 12.19 -13.65 -15.94
N GLY A 143 12.70 -13.76 -14.70
CA GLY A 143 13.14 -15.02 -14.12
C GLY A 143 12.00 -16.03 -13.87
N LEU A 144 10.74 -15.57 -13.85
CA LEU A 144 9.55 -16.43 -13.75
C LEU A 144 9.16 -17.06 -15.10
N TYR A 145 9.70 -16.55 -16.21
CA TYR A 145 9.41 -17.03 -17.55
C TYR A 145 10.51 -17.96 -18.06
N PRO A 146 10.16 -18.95 -18.91
CA PRO A 146 11.16 -19.82 -19.55
C PRO A 146 12.08 -19.07 -20.51
N ASP A 147 11.56 -18.00 -21.12
CA ASP A 147 12.29 -17.14 -22.02
C ASP A 147 11.59 -15.78 -22.19
N VAL A 148 12.36 -14.80 -22.69
CA VAL A 148 11.86 -13.44 -22.95
C VAL A 148 10.78 -13.40 -24.03
N SER A 149 10.79 -14.33 -24.98
CA SER A 149 9.84 -14.36 -26.09
C SER A 149 8.42 -14.67 -25.61
N THR A 150 8.28 -15.59 -24.66
CA THR A 150 7.00 -15.97 -24.05
C THR A 150 6.35 -14.77 -23.36
N TYR A 151 7.09 -14.05 -22.53
CA TYR A 151 6.63 -12.80 -21.93
C TYR A 151 6.28 -11.75 -22.99
N THR A 152 7.15 -11.58 -24.00
CA THR A 152 6.94 -10.59 -25.05
C THR A 152 5.65 -10.86 -25.83
N GLU A 153 5.33 -12.12 -26.14
CA GLU A 153 4.08 -12.48 -26.82
C GLU A 153 2.85 -12.10 -25.99
N GLN A 154 2.87 -12.34 -24.68
CA GLN A 154 1.78 -11.95 -23.77
C GLN A 154 1.63 -10.42 -23.71
N LEU A 155 2.74 -9.68 -23.65
CA LEU A 155 2.71 -8.22 -23.70
C LEU A 155 2.10 -7.71 -25.02
N ARG A 156 2.41 -8.33 -26.16
CA ARG A 156 1.77 -7.98 -27.46
C ARG A 156 0.27 -8.24 -27.45
N LYS A 157 -0.19 -9.33 -26.82
CA LYS A 157 -1.64 -9.59 -26.67
C LYS A 157 -2.34 -8.51 -25.84
N LEU A 158 -1.70 -8.01 -24.78
CA LEU A 158 -2.23 -6.91 -23.97
C LEU A 158 -2.26 -5.59 -24.78
N GLU A 159 -1.21 -5.28 -25.54
CA GLU A 159 -1.19 -4.10 -26.42
C GLU A 159 -2.30 -4.16 -27.48
N GLU A 160 -2.50 -5.33 -28.12
CA GLU A 160 -3.58 -5.56 -29.07
C GLU A 160 -4.96 -5.42 -28.43
N PHE A 161 -5.13 -5.95 -27.21
CA PHE A 161 -6.36 -5.80 -26.44
C PHE A 161 -6.66 -4.33 -26.16
N ARG A 162 -5.67 -3.55 -25.68
CA ARG A 162 -5.80 -2.10 -25.48
C ARG A 162 -6.17 -1.39 -26.77
N ASN A 163 -5.57 -1.76 -27.91
CA ASN A 163 -5.89 -1.15 -29.20
C ASN A 163 -7.36 -1.38 -29.61
N LYS A 164 -7.92 -2.56 -29.31
CA LYS A 164 -9.34 -2.88 -29.54
C LYS A 164 -10.26 -2.22 -28.51
N ASN A 165 -9.76 -2.00 -27.29
CA ASN A 165 -10.49 -1.43 -26.16
C ASN A 165 -9.81 -0.15 -25.64
N PRO A 166 -9.83 0.95 -26.40
CA PRO A 166 -9.03 2.14 -26.07
C PRO A 166 -9.46 2.86 -24.78
N GLN A 167 -10.65 2.57 -24.26
CA GLN A 167 -11.18 3.12 -23.00
C GLN A 167 -11.03 2.17 -21.82
N ASP A 168 -10.36 1.03 -22.00
CA ASP A 168 -10.11 0.07 -20.93
C ASP A 168 -8.97 0.58 -20.04
N ALA A 169 -9.32 0.97 -18.81
CA ALA A 169 -8.36 1.50 -17.84
C ALA A 169 -7.43 0.40 -17.30
N ALA A 170 -7.93 -0.82 -17.07
CA ALA A 170 -7.15 -1.94 -16.55
C ALA A 170 -6.01 -2.32 -17.50
N ALA A 171 -6.29 -2.39 -18.80
CA ALA A 171 -5.28 -2.68 -19.81
C ALA A 171 -4.18 -1.60 -19.85
N ARG A 172 -4.55 -0.32 -19.68
CA ARG A 172 -3.57 0.78 -19.62
C ARG A 172 -2.74 0.74 -18.35
N PHE A 173 -3.35 0.41 -17.21
CA PHE A 173 -2.67 0.24 -15.94
C PHE A 173 -1.62 -0.87 -16.00
N LEU A 174 -2.00 -2.05 -16.52
CA LEU A 174 -1.08 -3.16 -16.69
C LEU A 174 0.04 -2.86 -17.69
N LEU A 175 -0.25 -2.20 -18.81
CA LEU A 175 0.80 -1.77 -19.74
C LEU A 175 1.77 -0.78 -19.09
N ALA A 176 1.27 0.17 -18.28
CA ALA A 176 2.12 1.08 -17.54
C ALA A 176 3.05 0.33 -16.58
N TYR A 177 2.53 -0.63 -15.82
CA TYR A 177 3.32 -1.50 -14.95
C TYR A 177 4.39 -2.26 -15.75
N HIS A 178 4.00 -3.04 -16.76
CA HIS A 178 4.93 -3.87 -17.54
C HIS A 178 6.00 -3.04 -18.27
N TYR A 179 5.65 -1.88 -18.82
CA TYR A 179 6.63 -0.98 -19.43
C TYR A 179 7.57 -0.39 -18.39
N THR A 180 7.07 0.01 -17.21
CA THR A 180 7.92 0.51 -16.12
C THR A 180 8.89 -0.56 -15.65
N THR A 181 8.40 -1.78 -15.39
CA THR A 181 9.24 -2.92 -14.98
C THR A 181 10.32 -3.23 -16.02
N ALA A 182 10.01 -3.12 -17.31
CA ALA A 182 10.98 -3.31 -18.40
C ALA A 182 11.90 -2.09 -18.67
N GLY A 183 11.77 -1.00 -17.90
CA GLY A 183 12.57 0.23 -18.05
C GLY A 183 12.14 1.13 -19.22
N HIS A 184 10.96 0.90 -19.79
CA HIS A 184 10.37 1.68 -20.87
C HIS A 184 9.48 2.81 -20.32
N ASN A 185 10.09 3.78 -19.65
CA ASN A 185 9.37 4.84 -18.94
C ASN A 185 8.50 5.72 -19.85
N ASP A 186 8.97 6.08 -21.05
CA ASP A 186 8.20 6.92 -21.98
C ASP A 186 6.86 6.26 -22.41
N PRO A 187 6.84 4.99 -22.87
CA PRO A 187 5.59 4.25 -23.08
C PRO A 187 4.72 4.12 -21.83
N ALA A 188 5.31 3.91 -20.65
CA ALA A 188 4.56 3.81 -19.39
C ALA A 188 3.84 5.12 -19.05
N ILE A 189 4.56 6.25 -19.11
CA ILE A 189 4.02 7.60 -18.92
C ILE A 189 2.86 7.85 -19.89
N ALA A 190 3.00 7.45 -21.16
CA ALA A 190 1.94 7.61 -22.16
C ALA A 190 0.68 6.81 -21.80
N GLN A 191 0.82 5.61 -21.21
CA GLN A 191 -0.33 4.84 -20.73
C GLN A 191 -0.97 5.48 -19.49
N LEU A 192 -0.17 5.93 -18.52
CA LEU A 192 -0.68 6.56 -17.30
C LEU A 192 -1.42 7.87 -17.59
N LYS A 193 -0.90 8.72 -18.48
CA LYS A 193 -1.60 9.94 -18.91
C LYS A 193 -2.96 9.61 -19.53
N LYS A 194 -3.03 8.59 -20.38
CA LYS A 194 -4.30 8.15 -20.99
C LYS A 194 -5.24 7.47 -20.00
N LEU A 195 -4.72 6.75 -19.02
CA LEU A 195 -5.50 6.18 -17.92
C LEU A 195 -6.14 7.29 -17.10
N LEU A 196 -5.39 8.34 -16.76
CA LEU A 196 -5.88 9.47 -15.99
C LEU A 196 -6.88 10.35 -16.75
N GLU A 197 -6.89 10.32 -18.09
CA GLU A 197 -8.00 10.87 -18.89
C GLU A 197 -9.31 10.08 -18.69
N ILE A 198 -9.23 8.76 -18.49
CA ILE A 198 -10.39 7.86 -18.29
C ILE A 198 -10.86 7.90 -16.83
N ASN A 199 -9.92 7.81 -15.89
CA ASN A 199 -10.16 7.85 -14.46
C ASN A 199 -9.27 8.93 -13.80
N PRO A 200 -9.73 10.19 -13.74
CA PRO A 200 -8.94 11.30 -13.21
C PRO A 200 -8.73 11.24 -11.69
N ASN A 201 -9.37 10.30 -10.99
CA ASN A 201 -9.29 10.15 -9.54
C ASN A 201 -8.48 8.92 -9.11
N ASP A 202 -7.89 8.17 -10.05
CA ASP A 202 -6.97 7.06 -9.73
C ASP A 202 -5.69 7.61 -9.08
N GLN A 203 -5.59 7.46 -7.76
CA GLN A 203 -4.50 8.03 -6.97
C GLN A 203 -3.18 7.30 -7.22
N LEU A 204 -3.21 5.98 -7.32
CA LEU A 204 -2.01 5.20 -7.60
C LEU A 204 -1.46 5.55 -8.98
N ALA A 205 -2.31 5.71 -10.00
CA ALA A 205 -1.85 6.10 -11.33
C ALA A 205 -1.21 7.50 -11.35
N LYS A 206 -1.73 8.47 -10.57
CA LYS A 206 -1.08 9.79 -10.41
C LYS A 206 0.30 9.65 -9.79
N GLN A 207 0.43 8.83 -8.75
CA GLN A 207 1.69 8.62 -8.05
C GLN A 207 2.73 7.90 -8.91
N LEU A 208 2.32 6.86 -9.63
CA LEU A 208 3.18 6.18 -10.61
C LEU A 208 3.64 7.16 -11.69
N LEU A 209 2.75 8.03 -12.19
CA LEU A 209 3.10 9.03 -13.19
C LEU A 209 4.12 10.03 -12.64
N LEU A 210 3.88 10.60 -11.46
CA LEU A 210 4.79 11.55 -10.82
C LEU A 210 6.12 10.90 -10.40
N GLY A 211 6.13 9.60 -10.10
CA GLY A 211 7.34 8.83 -9.84
C GLY A 211 8.23 8.69 -11.08
N LEU A 212 7.63 8.61 -12.28
CA LEU A 212 8.35 8.52 -13.55
C LEU A 212 8.69 9.90 -14.15
N ASP A 213 7.81 10.88 -13.97
CA ASP A 213 7.96 12.27 -14.41
C ASP A 213 7.45 13.22 -13.32
N PRO A 214 8.34 13.72 -12.44
CA PRO A 214 7.96 14.60 -11.33
C PRO A 214 7.33 15.93 -11.76
N ASN A 215 7.45 16.31 -13.05
CA ASN A 215 6.87 17.53 -13.59
C ASN A 215 5.61 17.26 -14.43
N ALA A 216 5.10 16.02 -14.44
CA ALA A 216 3.90 15.69 -15.17
C ALA A 216 2.68 16.44 -14.60
N GLU A 217 1.88 17.01 -15.50
CA GLU A 217 0.55 17.50 -15.14
C GLU A 217 -0.39 16.32 -14.85
N VAL A 218 -0.99 16.33 -13.65
CA VAL A 218 -2.00 15.35 -13.23
C VAL A 218 -3.37 16.02 -13.08
N PRO A 219 -4.47 15.35 -13.48
CA PRO A 219 -5.81 15.89 -13.26
C PRO A 219 -6.13 15.90 -11.77
N ASN A 220 -6.88 16.93 -11.34
CA ASN A 220 -7.23 17.14 -9.93
C ASN A 220 -6.01 16.94 -9.02
N PRO A 221 -4.95 17.76 -9.17
CA PRO A 221 -3.74 17.58 -8.39
C PRO A 221 -4.09 17.70 -6.90
N ALA A 222 -3.44 16.84 -6.13
CA ALA A 222 -3.30 16.95 -4.69
C ALA A 222 -3.17 18.43 -4.28
N LYS A 223 -4.09 18.94 -3.45
CA LYS A 223 -3.90 20.28 -2.89
C LYS A 223 -2.89 20.14 -1.76
N GLN A 224 -1.79 20.86 -1.83
CA GLN A 224 -0.95 21.02 -0.65
C GLN A 224 -1.76 21.78 0.40
N VAL A 225 -2.18 21.07 1.44
CA VAL A 225 -2.84 21.66 2.59
C VAL A 225 -1.79 21.78 3.68
N GLU A 226 -1.24 22.99 3.82
CA GLU A 226 -0.37 23.29 4.94
C GLU A 226 -1.23 23.34 6.22
N PRO A 227 -0.98 22.46 7.20
CA PRO A 227 -1.72 22.49 8.44
C PRO A 227 -1.38 23.75 9.23
N PRO A 228 -2.29 24.23 10.10
CA PRO A 228 -2.04 25.41 10.91
C PRO A 228 -0.83 25.18 11.84
N GLN A 229 -0.01 26.22 11.99
CA GLN A 229 1.12 26.20 12.90
C GLN A 229 0.67 26.41 14.35
N PRO A 230 1.31 25.77 15.35
CA PRO A 230 0.97 25.98 16.74
C PRO A 230 1.37 27.40 17.17
N GLU A 231 0.52 28.04 17.98
CA GLU A 231 0.77 29.40 18.49
C GLU A 231 1.88 29.45 19.55
N ALA A 232 2.22 28.30 20.14
CA ALA A 232 3.24 28.14 21.17
C ALA A 232 4.12 26.92 20.87
N THR A 233 5.36 26.97 21.35
CA THR A 233 6.31 25.86 21.21
C THR A 233 5.78 24.60 21.89
N ILE A 234 5.83 23.47 21.20
CA ILE A 234 5.44 22.16 21.75
C ILE A 234 6.67 21.48 22.35
N LYS A 235 6.55 20.95 23.57
CA LYS A 235 7.57 20.09 24.17
C LYS A 235 7.06 18.65 24.22
N ALA A 236 7.99 17.69 24.14
CA ALA A 236 7.66 16.27 24.29
C ALA A 236 6.84 15.99 25.57
N SER A 237 7.21 16.62 26.69
CA SER A 237 6.50 16.49 27.97
C SER A 237 5.03 16.88 27.94
N ASP A 238 4.63 17.75 27.01
CA ASP A 238 3.25 18.20 26.88
C ASP A 238 2.37 17.14 26.22
N LEU A 239 2.98 16.25 25.44
CA LEU A 239 2.32 15.19 24.68
C LEU A 239 2.27 13.84 25.42
N TYR A 240 2.95 13.69 26.55
CA TYR A 240 2.97 12.42 27.29
C TYR A 240 1.58 11.96 27.74
N GLY A 241 1.31 10.67 27.57
CA GLY A 241 0.10 10.00 28.01
C GLY A 241 -0.67 9.35 26.86
N THR A 242 -1.88 8.92 27.17
CA THR A 242 -2.78 8.28 26.21
C THR A 242 -3.79 9.30 25.69
N TRP A 243 -3.98 9.30 24.38
CA TRP A 243 -4.84 10.18 23.63
C TRP A 243 -5.86 9.35 22.89
N THR A 244 -7.12 9.75 22.90
CA THR A 244 -8.18 9.06 22.15
C THR A 244 -8.90 10.01 21.21
N ALA A 245 -9.22 9.54 20.01
CA ALA A 245 -10.01 10.26 19.01
C ALA A 245 -11.06 9.35 18.37
N LYS A 246 -12.04 9.96 17.71
CA LYS A 246 -13.07 9.25 16.93
C LYS A 246 -13.32 10.00 15.63
N ARG A 247 -13.52 9.24 14.54
CA ARG A 247 -13.95 9.75 13.24
C ARG A 247 -14.86 8.70 12.60
N GLY A 248 -16.10 9.07 12.30
CA GLY A 248 -17.10 8.10 11.83
C GLY A 248 -17.25 6.92 12.81
N ASN A 249 -17.07 5.69 12.30
CA ASN A 249 -17.08 4.46 13.10
C ASN A 249 -15.71 4.07 13.66
N GLY A 250 -14.65 4.77 13.25
CA GLY A 250 -13.26 4.53 13.66
C GLY A 250 -12.95 5.13 15.03
N LYS A 251 -12.22 4.37 15.85
CA LYS A 251 -11.67 4.80 17.14
C LYS A 251 -10.16 4.74 17.08
N PHE A 252 -9.53 5.79 17.57
CA PHE A 252 -8.07 5.93 17.60
C PHE A 252 -7.62 6.03 19.05
N GLU A 253 -6.53 5.35 19.36
CA GLU A 253 -5.81 5.49 20.63
C GLU A 253 -4.33 5.63 20.32
N MET A 254 -3.72 6.70 20.83
CA MET A 254 -2.29 6.99 20.67
C MET A 254 -1.68 7.16 22.06
N SER A 255 -0.68 6.35 22.40
CA SER A 255 0.09 6.51 23.64
C SER A 255 1.48 7.02 23.31
N LEU A 256 1.89 8.10 23.97
CA LEU A 256 3.23 8.70 23.84
C LEU A 256 3.92 8.63 25.21
N GLN A 257 4.96 7.80 25.31
CA GLN A 257 5.65 7.51 26.56
C GLN A 257 6.91 8.37 26.76
N GLU A 258 7.29 8.59 28.02
CA GLU A 258 8.47 9.40 28.37
C GLU A 258 9.79 8.76 27.91
N ASP A 259 9.83 7.44 27.73
CA ASP A 259 11.00 6.70 27.22
C ASP A 259 11.17 6.81 25.70
N GLY A 260 10.33 7.62 25.03
CA GLY A 260 10.36 7.83 23.59
C GLY A 260 9.62 6.78 22.78
N LYS A 261 8.91 5.84 23.41
CA LYS A 261 8.07 4.86 22.71
C LYS A 261 6.66 5.35 22.49
N PHE A 262 6.06 4.93 21.38
CA PHE A 262 4.64 5.14 21.14
C PHE A 262 3.91 3.83 20.85
N SER A 263 2.59 3.87 21.06
CA SER A 263 1.66 2.94 20.45
C SER A 263 0.57 3.71 19.73
N TRP A 264 0.10 3.16 18.62
CA TRP A 264 -1.07 3.65 17.90
C TRP A 264 -1.99 2.47 17.62
N LYS A 265 -3.26 2.62 17.99
CA LYS A 265 -4.31 1.63 17.78
C LYS A 265 -5.46 2.28 17.02
N PHE A 266 -5.89 1.60 15.97
CA PHE A 266 -7.07 1.95 15.20
C PHE A 266 -8.05 0.78 15.23
N ASP A 267 -9.28 1.02 15.66
CA ASP A 267 -10.37 0.04 15.66
C ASP A 267 -11.51 0.59 14.80
N GLU A 268 -11.84 -0.13 13.75
CA GLU A 268 -13.06 0.08 12.99
C GLU A 268 -13.89 -1.19 12.94
N GLN A 269 -15.11 -1.11 13.47
CA GLN A 269 -16.08 -2.20 13.46
C GLN A 269 -15.54 -3.53 14.04
N GLY A 270 -14.64 -3.47 15.02
CA GLY A 270 -14.06 -4.65 15.67
C GLY A 270 -12.85 -5.25 14.95
N LYS A 271 -12.41 -4.65 13.82
CA LYS A 271 -11.10 -4.93 13.22
C LYS A 271 -10.10 -3.93 13.81
N ALA A 272 -9.34 -4.37 14.80
CA ALA A 272 -8.33 -3.54 15.45
C ALA A 272 -6.94 -3.79 14.85
N SER A 273 -6.23 -2.72 14.51
CA SER A 273 -4.82 -2.71 14.11
C SER A 273 -4.02 -1.94 15.14
N GLN A 274 -2.80 -2.38 15.44
CA GLN A 274 -1.90 -1.71 16.37
C GLN A 274 -0.48 -1.69 15.83
N VAL A 275 0.17 -0.54 15.95
CA VAL A 275 1.59 -0.36 15.66
C VAL A 275 2.29 0.25 16.88
N THR A 276 3.58 -0.01 17.00
CA THR A 276 4.44 0.61 18.01
C THR A 276 5.73 1.07 17.37
N GLY A 277 6.46 1.93 18.04
CA GLY A 277 7.76 2.37 17.58
C GLY A 277 8.31 3.49 18.46
N VAL A 278 9.13 4.34 17.86
CA VAL A 278 9.70 5.51 18.54
C VAL A 278 9.09 6.79 18.03
N TRP A 279 8.98 7.79 18.90
CA TRP A 279 8.42 9.08 18.53
C TRP A 279 9.32 10.22 18.94
N SER A 280 9.18 11.33 18.22
CA SER A 280 9.79 12.60 18.57
C SER A 280 8.90 13.75 18.11
N VAL A 281 9.05 14.92 18.74
CA VAL A 281 8.38 16.15 18.32
C VAL A 281 9.38 17.28 18.30
N ASP A 282 9.31 18.15 17.29
CA ASP A 282 10.09 19.38 17.24
C ASP A 282 9.37 20.57 17.92
N GLU A 283 10.06 21.69 18.06
CA GLU A 283 9.51 22.88 18.72
C GLU A 283 8.34 23.51 17.95
N ASN A 284 8.22 23.22 16.66
CA ASN A 284 7.13 23.68 15.79
C ASN A 284 5.94 22.72 15.79
N GLY A 285 5.95 21.68 16.64
CA GLY A 285 4.86 20.71 16.74
C GLY A 285 4.81 19.71 15.58
N ILE A 286 5.92 19.47 14.89
CA ILE A 286 6.02 18.34 13.95
C ILE A 286 6.30 17.08 14.76
N LEU A 287 5.28 16.24 14.87
CA LEU A 287 5.34 14.92 15.49
C LEU A 287 5.76 13.89 14.41
N ALA A 288 6.84 13.16 14.70
CA ALA A 288 7.28 12.02 13.92
C ALA A 288 7.05 10.73 14.72
N LEU A 289 6.33 9.78 14.13
CA LEU A 289 6.12 8.44 14.66
C LEU A 289 6.83 7.45 13.72
N GLU A 290 8.01 7.00 14.13
CA GLU A 290 8.83 6.04 13.39
C GLU A 290 8.43 4.62 13.80
N MET A 291 7.75 3.95 12.88
CA MET A 291 7.22 2.60 13.04
C MET A 291 8.27 1.64 12.50
N ASN A 292 9.02 0.96 13.37
CA ASN A 292 10.06 -0.04 13.06
C ASN A 292 10.39 -0.18 11.54
N ASP A 293 9.96 -1.26 10.89
CA ASP A 293 10.17 -1.51 9.45
C ASP A 293 9.01 -1.02 8.56
N GLU A 294 8.12 -0.17 9.10
CA GLU A 294 6.86 0.23 8.46
C GLU A 294 6.82 1.70 8.03
N GLY A 295 7.90 2.46 8.27
CA GLY A 295 8.08 3.83 7.82
C GLY A 295 7.83 4.88 8.90
N VAL A 296 7.65 6.14 8.48
CA VAL A 296 7.46 7.27 9.39
C VAL A 296 6.15 7.96 9.10
N MET A 297 5.29 8.08 10.12
CA MET A 297 4.12 8.96 10.07
C MET A 297 4.53 10.34 10.58
N LEU A 298 4.27 11.37 9.77
CA LEU A 298 4.49 12.75 10.16
C LEU A 298 3.16 13.45 10.37
N ALA A 299 3.08 14.27 11.41
CA ALA A 299 1.91 15.08 11.68
C ALA A 299 2.28 16.44 12.26
N GLN A 300 1.53 17.46 11.86
CA GLN A 300 1.48 18.71 12.60
C GLN A 300 0.49 18.55 13.74
N VAL A 301 0.96 18.79 14.97
CA VAL A 301 0.11 18.78 16.15
C VAL A 301 -0.15 20.19 16.68
N ILE A 302 -1.38 20.42 17.11
CA ILE A 302 -1.79 21.66 17.79
C ILE A 302 -2.41 21.30 19.14
N LEU A 303 -1.71 21.68 20.22
CA LEU A 303 -2.15 21.38 21.59
C LEU A 303 -2.97 22.54 22.16
N LYS A 304 -4.19 22.26 22.62
CA LYS A 304 -5.11 23.22 23.25
C LYS A 304 -5.77 22.60 24.48
N ALA A 305 -5.34 22.99 25.68
CA ALA A 305 -6.03 22.68 26.95
C ALA A 305 -6.48 21.20 27.12
N GLY A 306 -5.56 20.24 26.89
CA GLY A 306 -5.87 18.81 27.01
C GLY A 306 -6.52 18.17 25.77
N GLN A 307 -6.68 18.94 24.71
CA GLN A 307 -6.99 18.47 23.35
C GLN A 307 -5.77 18.61 22.45
N LEU A 308 -5.67 17.70 21.48
CA LEU A 308 -4.59 17.64 20.51
C LEU A 308 -5.21 17.48 19.12
N ASP A 309 -5.13 18.53 18.30
CA ASP A 309 -5.48 18.42 16.88
C ASP A 309 -4.30 17.78 16.14
N PHE A 310 -4.53 16.66 15.45
CA PHE A 310 -3.52 15.92 14.71
C PHE A 310 -3.79 16.03 13.20
N TYR A 311 -2.92 16.74 12.48
CA TYR A 311 -2.97 16.89 11.03
C TYR A 311 -1.89 16.02 10.39
N MET A 312 -2.27 15.02 9.60
CA MET A 312 -1.30 14.19 8.88
C MET A 312 -0.60 15.03 7.83
N LEU A 313 0.72 15.05 7.86
CA LEU A 313 1.51 15.68 6.81
C LEU A 313 1.53 14.78 5.58
N GLY A 314 1.30 15.38 4.42
CA GLY A 314 1.12 14.65 3.15
C GLY A 314 -0.34 14.40 2.77
N ASP A 315 -1.30 14.81 3.62
CA ASP A 315 -2.71 14.85 3.24
C ASP A 315 -2.95 15.85 2.11
N ASP A 316 -3.44 15.34 0.99
CA ASP A 316 -3.69 16.10 -0.21
C ASP A 316 -5.17 16.45 -0.44
N LYS A 317 -6.04 15.98 0.47
CA LYS A 317 -7.48 16.23 0.46
C LYS A 317 -7.87 17.37 1.38
N GLY A 318 -7.02 17.72 2.36
CA GLY A 318 -7.34 18.71 3.39
C GLY A 318 -8.38 18.19 4.35
N SER A 319 -8.21 16.94 4.76
CA SER A 319 -9.02 16.25 5.74
C SER A 319 -8.98 17.02 7.07
N ASP A 320 -10.11 17.03 7.78
CA ASP A 320 -10.15 17.56 9.14
C ASP A 320 -9.10 16.85 10.02
N PRO A 321 -8.52 17.50 11.05
CA PRO A 321 -7.59 16.83 11.95
C PRO A 321 -8.29 15.71 12.74
N LEU A 322 -7.51 14.76 13.27
CA LEU A 322 -8.02 13.91 14.34
C LEU A 322 -8.01 14.73 15.64
N HIS A 323 -9.20 14.90 16.22
CA HIS A 323 -9.37 15.61 17.49
C HIS A 323 -9.15 14.64 18.65
N PHE A 324 -7.91 14.58 19.13
CA PHE A 324 -7.54 13.76 20.27
C PHE A 324 -7.88 14.47 21.59
N SER A 325 -8.36 13.69 22.55
CA SER A 325 -8.53 14.11 23.94
C SER A 325 -7.69 13.22 24.84
N LYS A 326 -7.07 13.82 25.85
CA LYS A 326 -6.27 13.07 26.83
C LYS A 326 -7.18 12.13 27.63
N GLY A 327 -6.82 10.85 27.64
CA GLY A 327 -7.49 9.79 28.41
C GLY A 327 -7.20 9.84 29.90
#